data_AF-A0A7S1WHU0-F1
#
_entry.id   AF-A0A7S1WHU0-F1
#
_cell.length_a   1.000
_cell.length_b   1.000
_cell.length_c   1.000
_cell.angle_alpha   90.00
_cell.angle_beta   90.00
_cell.angle_gamma   90.00
#
_symmetry.space_group_name_H-M   'P 1'
#
loop_
_entity.id
_entity.type
_entity.pdbx_description
1 polymer ?
#
loop_
_entity_poly.entity_id
_entity_poly.type
_entity_poly.pdbx_seq_one_letter_code
_entity_poly.pdbx_strand_id
1 'polypeptide(L)'
;RPRPAKRMLNDDGTPRPDTWKDFFSGELTKELWARPEGIRDLKEKPPILAFQGSLKGQIVGRFSRLPEFRLPERVYAVQLTAGAADDPSAGDEQNRCWRESLELTADTLEQLWRTTEAAVAALAGAEERAEARVPRPLLEWKQRVLEVFKASFDNPEDRSEINFEQCLELMVADQRLLQNLARLEDLVLEVEGCRNEMLSRGKEAVKYDKESDDYRRKMTRYMMMEERLYRAKNDIRTLVITAKELPETDAAFKQLGDAIAGLNPFR
;
A
#
# COMPACT_ATOMS: atom_id res chain seq x y z
N ARG A 1 44.15 -20.94 -5.14
CA ARG A 1 44.38 -20.08 -3.95
C ARG A 1 44.23 -18.62 -4.36
N PRO A 2 43.25 -17.84 -3.89
CA PRO A 2 43.28 -16.39 -4.08
C PRO A 2 43.63 -15.65 -2.78
N ARG A 3 44.57 -14.70 -2.90
CA ARG A 3 44.92 -13.61 -1.96
C ARG A 3 44.24 -12.29 -2.42
N PRO A 4 44.55 -11.11 -1.86
CA PRO A 4 43.82 -10.42 -0.80
C PRO A 4 43.13 -9.13 -1.27
N ALA A 5 42.00 -8.77 -0.64
CA ALA A 5 41.31 -7.51 -0.90
C ALA A 5 42.02 -6.33 -0.21
N LYS A 6 42.85 -5.60 -0.95
CA LYS A 6 43.20 -4.20 -0.65
C LYS A 6 43.15 -3.40 -1.95
N ARG A 7 42.33 -2.35 -1.94
CA ARG A 7 42.20 -1.17 -2.83
C ARG A 7 40.79 -1.05 -3.41
N MET A 8 40.00 -0.16 -2.79
CA MET A 8 38.65 0.26 -3.20
C MET A 8 38.67 1.35 -4.29
N LEU A 9 39.76 1.42 -5.06
CA LEU A 9 40.00 2.39 -6.13
C LEU A 9 40.65 1.65 -7.30
N ASN A 10 40.35 2.06 -8.53
CA ASN A 10 41.07 1.67 -9.73
C ASN A 10 42.46 2.35 -9.74
N ASP A 11 43.40 1.82 -10.53
CA ASP A 11 44.77 2.36 -10.60
C ASP A 11 44.84 3.78 -11.21
N ASP A 12 43.74 4.26 -11.80
CA ASP A 12 43.56 5.62 -12.32
C ASP A 12 42.98 6.61 -11.29
N GLY A 13 42.67 6.15 -10.06
CA GLY A 13 42.11 6.99 -8.99
C GLY A 13 40.58 7.07 -8.95
N THR A 14 39.85 6.30 -9.75
CA THR A 14 38.38 6.25 -9.70
C THR A 14 37.85 5.25 -8.63
N PRO A 15 36.81 5.58 -7.83
CA PRO A 15 36.22 4.67 -6.83
C PRO A 15 35.68 3.38 -7.44
N ARG A 16 35.95 2.24 -6.81
CA ARG A 16 35.26 0.98 -7.13
C ARG A 16 33.85 0.97 -6.54
N PRO A 17 32.85 0.45 -7.28
CA PRO A 17 31.46 0.71 -7.00
C PRO A 17 30.87 -0.25 -5.95
N ASP A 18 30.94 0.10 -4.66
CA ASP A 18 30.35 -0.68 -3.56
C ASP A 18 29.37 0.16 -2.69
N THR A 19 28.79 1.25 -3.22
CA THR A 19 27.77 2.04 -2.49
C THR A 19 26.55 2.40 -3.34
N TRP A 20 25.45 2.74 -2.67
CA TRP A 20 24.13 3.19 -3.15
C TRP A 20 24.08 4.05 -4.44
N LYS A 21 25.19 4.70 -4.82
CA LYS A 21 25.29 5.58 -5.98
C LYS A 21 25.54 4.83 -7.29
N ASP A 22 25.97 3.57 -7.24
CA ASP A 22 26.34 2.82 -8.44
C ASP A 22 25.19 2.04 -9.08
N PHE A 23 24.07 1.84 -8.36
CA PHE A 23 22.92 1.08 -8.85
C PHE A 23 21.92 1.90 -9.69
N PHE A 24 21.98 3.24 -9.64
CA PHE A 24 20.93 4.11 -10.19
C PHE A 24 21.52 5.28 -10.96
N SER A 25 22.00 5.00 -12.18
CA SER A 25 22.68 5.98 -13.04
C SER A 25 21.73 6.91 -13.82
N GLY A 26 20.41 6.83 -13.61
CA GLY A 26 19.43 7.70 -14.29
C GLY A 26 19.24 9.05 -13.59
N GLU A 27 19.06 10.12 -14.36
CA GLU A 27 18.78 11.46 -13.83
C GLU A 27 17.47 11.49 -13.02
N LEU A 28 16.44 10.75 -13.46
CA LEU A 28 15.16 10.61 -12.75
C LEU A 28 15.31 9.98 -11.36
N THR A 29 16.23 9.02 -11.22
CA THR A 29 16.53 8.35 -9.95
C THR A 29 17.42 9.18 -9.02
N LYS A 30 18.10 10.21 -9.52
CA LYS A 30 18.87 11.13 -8.66
C LYS A 30 17.96 12.17 -8.01
N GLU A 31 16.94 12.63 -8.72
CA GLU A 31 15.96 13.60 -8.21
C GLU A 31 15.00 13.00 -7.17
N LEU A 32 14.52 11.77 -7.41
CA LEU A 32 13.65 11.05 -6.46
C LEU A 32 14.31 10.79 -5.09
N TRP A 33 15.64 10.83 -5.00
CA TRP A 33 16.39 10.33 -3.85
C TRP A 33 17.40 11.33 -3.25
N ALA A 34 17.40 12.60 -3.66
CA ALA A 34 18.25 13.64 -3.08
C ALA A 34 17.75 14.07 -1.67
N ARG A 35 18.38 13.52 -0.62
CA ARG A 35 18.07 13.76 0.80
C ARG A 35 18.70 15.06 1.35
N PRO A 36 17.93 15.94 2.01
CA PRO A 36 18.41 16.79 3.09
C PRO A 36 17.93 16.25 4.45
N GLU A 37 18.78 16.31 5.46
CA GLU A 37 18.43 16.06 6.86
C GLU A 37 17.54 17.22 7.38
N GLY A 38 16.37 16.90 7.95
CA GLY A 38 15.44 17.89 8.52
C GLY A 38 13.99 17.48 8.33
N ILE A 39 13.10 18.04 9.16
CA ILE A 39 11.63 17.82 9.13
C ILE A 39 11.16 17.85 7.69
N ARG A 40 10.75 16.68 7.16
CA ARG A 40 10.33 16.53 5.77
C ARG A 40 9.14 17.46 5.52
N ASP A 41 9.30 18.45 4.65
CA ASP A 41 8.13 19.03 4.00
C ASP A 41 7.60 17.97 3.01
N LEU A 42 6.70 17.13 3.52
CA LEU A 42 6.12 16.01 2.78
C LEU A 42 5.29 16.46 1.56
N LYS A 43 5.00 17.76 1.46
CA LYS A 43 4.38 18.36 0.27
C LYS A 43 5.39 18.59 -0.86
N GLU A 44 6.63 18.90 -0.55
CA GLU A 44 7.69 19.12 -1.55
C GLU A 44 8.41 17.82 -1.94
N LYS A 45 8.56 16.88 -1.00
CA LYS A 45 9.21 15.58 -1.23
C LYS A 45 8.37 14.44 -0.64
N PRO A 46 7.40 13.92 -1.40
CA PRO A 46 6.58 12.80 -0.95
C PRO A 46 7.43 11.52 -0.83
N PRO A 47 6.98 10.55 0.00
CA PRO A 47 7.56 9.20 0.04
C PRO A 47 7.67 8.59 -1.36
N ILE A 48 8.65 7.72 -1.58
CA ILE A 48 8.86 7.06 -2.88
C ILE A 48 7.61 6.27 -3.31
N LEU A 49 6.99 5.56 -2.36
CA LEU A 49 5.76 4.81 -2.58
C LEU A 49 4.54 5.69 -2.81
N ALA A 50 4.60 6.99 -2.49
CA ALA A 50 3.58 7.95 -2.87
C ALA A 50 3.75 8.44 -4.33
N PHE A 51 4.70 7.88 -5.09
CA PHE A 51 4.84 8.14 -6.51
C PHE A 51 3.54 7.83 -7.26
N GLN A 52 2.97 8.86 -7.88
CA GLN A 52 1.85 8.74 -8.80
C GLN A 52 2.41 8.79 -10.23
N GLY A 53 2.25 7.72 -11.01
CA GLY A 53 2.83 7.59 -12.36
C GLY A 53 2.33 8.57 -13.43
N SER A 54 1.66 9.66 -13.06
CA SER A 54 1.20 10.70 -13.97
C SER A 54 1.76 12.07 -13.56
N LEU A 55 2.64 12.61 -14.40
CA LEU A 55 3.17 13.98 -14.33
C LEU A 55 2.14 15.08 -14.69
N LYS A 56 0.91 14.72 -15.09
CA LYS A 56 -0.13 15.68 -15.53
C LYS A 56 -1.42 15.68 -14.70
N GLY A 57 -1.39 15.06 -13.54
CA GLY A 57 -2.56 15.01 -12.68
C GLY A 57 -2.69 13.63 -12.11
N GLN A 58 -3.02 13.61 -10.82
CA GLN A 58 -3.31 12.44 -10.02
C GLN A 58 -3.90 11.33 -10.90
N ILE A 59 -3.22 10.19 -10.97
CA ILE A 59 -3.99 8.96 -11.17
C ILE A 59 -4.78 8.84 -9.86
N VAL A 60 -5.97 9.42 -9.85
CA VAL A 60 -7.02 9.14 -8.87
C VAL A 60 -7.53 7.72 -9.17
N GLY A 61 -6.62 6.74 -9.19
CA GLY A 61 -6.95 5.34 -8.98
C GLY A 61 -7.13 5.15 -7.48
N ARG A 62 -8.00 5.97 -6.87
CA ARG A 62 -8.22 5.95 -5.42
C ARG A 62 -9.01 4.73 -4.95
N PHE A 63 -9.55 3.92 -5.87
CA PHE A 63 -10.66 3.04 -5.47
C PHE A 63 -10.79 1.68 -6.15
N SER A 64 -9.89 1.27 -7.04
CA SER A 64 -10.18 0.12 -7.90
C SER A 64 -10.03 -1.25 -7.28
N ARG A 65 -9.24 -1.35 -6.21
CA ARG A 65 -9.08 -2.57 -5.42
C ARG A 65 -9.92 -2.55 -4.15
N LEU A 66 -10.65 -1.46 -3.89
CA LEU A 66 -11.60 -1.43 -2.79
C LEU A 66 -12.82 -2.28 -3.17
N PRO A 67 -13.32 -3.15 -2.28
CA PRO A 67 -14.50 -4.00 -2.53
C PRO A 67 -15.75 -3.21 -2.99
N GLU A 68 -15.77 -1.91 -2.71
CA GLU A 68 -16.85 -0.95 -2.97
C GLU A 68 -17.06 -0.62 -4.46
N PHE A 69 -16.08 -0.87 -5.33
CA PHE A 69 -16.16 -0.59 -6.78
C PHE A 69 -16.37 -1.85 -7.64
N ARG A 70 -16.94 -2.90 -7.04
CA ARG A 70 -17.47 -4.03 -7.81
C ARG A 70 -18.84 -3.66 -8.37
N LEU A 71 -19.11 -4.09 -9.61
CA LEU A 71 -20.48 -4.08 -10.10
C LEU A 71 -21.34 -4.85 -9.08
N PRO A 72 -22.48 -4.29 -8.63
CA PRO A 72 -23.41 -5.03 -7.80
C PRO A 72 -23.89 -6.27 -8.56
N GLU A 73 -24.56 -7.18 -7.86
CA GLU A 73 -25.18 -8.31 -8.55
C GLU A 73 -26.18 -7.79 -9.59
N ARG A 74 -26.03 -8.25 -10.84
CA ARG A 74 -26.91 -7.84 -11.93
C ARG A 74 -28.30 -8.38 -11.65
N VAL A 75 -29.28 -7.48 -11.60
CA VAL A 75 -30.69 -7.85 -11.50
C VAL A 75 -31.30 -7.84 -12.90
N TYR A 76 -31.84 -8.97 -13.33
CA TYR A 76 -32.51 -9.09 -14.63
C TYR A 76 -33.98 -8.71 -14.52
N ALA A 77 -34.58 -8.24 -15.62
CA ALA A 77 -36.00 -7.91 -15.69
C ALA A 77 -36.90 -9.03 -15.13
N VAL A 78 -36.60 -10.28 -15.48
CA VAL A 78 -37.31 -11.47 -14.99
C VAL A 78 -37.31 -11.57 -13.47
N GLN A 79 -36.21 -11.19 -12.81
CA GLN A 79 -36.08 -11.21 -11.35
C GLN A 79 -36.83 -10.05 -10.69
N LEU A 80 -36.88 -8.87 -11.33
CA LEU A 80 -37.67 -7.72 -10.84
C LEU A 80 -39.18 -8.00 -10.94
N THR A 81 -39.59 -8.73 -11.97
CA THR A 81 -41.00 -9.12 -12.18
C THR A 81 -41.39 -10.39 -11.42
N ALA A 82 -40.41 -11.17 -10.94
CA ALA A 82 -40.68 -12.42 -10.24
C ALA A 82 -41.37 -12.15 -8.90
N GLY A 83 -42.67 -12.47 -8.83
CA GLY A 83 -43.49 -12.24 -7.64
C GLY A 83 -44.20 -10.89 -7.60
N ALA A 84 -44.09 -10.07 -8.65
CA ALA A 84 -44.96 -8.91 -8.82
C ALA A 84 -46.39 -9.39 -9.10
N ALA A 85 -47.29 -9.14 -8.16
CA ALA A 85 -48.72 -9.41 -8.30
C ALA A 85 -49.49 -8.09 -8.24
N ASP A 86 -50.63 -8.04 -8.92
CA ASP A 86 -51.55 -6.91 -8.83
C ASP A 86 -52.03 -6.76 -7.37
N ASP A 87 -52.11 -5.53 -6.89
CA ASP A 87 -52.63 -5.24 -5.55
C ASP A 87 -54.16 -5.41 -5.59
N PRO A 88 -54.73 -6.35 -4.81
CA PRO A 88 -56.17 -6.59 -4.79
C PRO A 88 -56.98 -5.40 -4.24
N SER A 89 -56.32 -4.44 -3.59
CA SER A 89 -56.94 -3.21 -3.08
C SER A 89 -56.86 -2.03 -4.06
N ALA A 90 -56.08 -2.14 -5.14
CA ALA A 90 -55.95 -1.12 -6.18
C ALA A 90 -56.91 -1.39 -7.35
N GLY A 91 -57.32 -0.32 -8.05
CA GLY A 91 -58.13 -0.45 -9.26
C GLY A 91 -57.33 -0.94 -10.48
N ASP A 92 -58.00 -1.48 -11.49
CA ASP A 92 -57.37 -2.02 -12.72
C ASP A 92 -56.40 -1.04 -13.40
N GLU A 93 -56.77 0.24 -13.42
CA GLU A 93 -55.97 1.30 -14.02
C GLU A 93 -54.69 1.59 -13.22
N GLN A 94 -54.75 1.49 -11.89
CA GLN A 94 -53.59 1.66 -11.01
C GLN A 94 -52.63 0.48 -11.13
N ASN A 95 -53.18 -0.75 -11.15
CA ASN A 95 -52.39 -1.97 -11.36
C ASN A 95 -51.72 -1.98 -12.76
N ARG A 96 -52.41 -1.48 -13.78
CA ARG A 96 -51.82 -1.28 -15.12
C ARG A 96 -50.66 -0.28 -15.08
N CYS A 97 -50.86 0.92 -14.51
CA CYS A 97 -49.81 1.94 -14.40
C CYS A 97 -48.60 1.42 -13.60
N TRP A 98 -48.82 0.60 -12.57
CA TRP A 98 -47.77 -0.04 -11.80
C TRP A 98 -46.95 -1.00 -12.67
N ARG A 99 -47.60 -1.90 -13.43
CA ARG A 99 -46.93 -2.81 -14.35
C ARG A 99 -46.12 -2.09 -15.42
N GLU A 100 -46.72 -1.08 -16.06
CA GLU A 100 -46.05 -0.25 -17.08
C GLU A 100 -44.82 0.48 -16.49
N SER A 101 -44.93 0.99 -15.26
CA SER A 101 -43.80 1.63 -14.57
C SER A 101 -42.68 0.65 -14.25
N LEU A 102 -43.02 -0.59 -13.89
CA LEU A 102 -42.06 -1.65 -13.56
C LEU A 102 -41.33 -2.15 -14.81
N GLU A 103 -42.03 -2.29 -15.94
CA GLU A 103 -41.44 -2.58 -17.25
C GLU A 103 -40.47 -1.48 -17.69
N LEU A 104 -40.90 -0.20 -17.63
CA LEU A 104 -40.04 0.95 -17.95
C LEU A 104 -38.78 1.00 -17.08
N THR A 105 -38.90 0.68 -15.79
CA THR A 105 -37.78 0.62 -14.86
C THR A 105 -36.81 -0.49 -15.25
N ALA A 106 -37.32 -1.68 -15.57
CA ALA A 106 -36.50 -2.82 -15.99
C ALA A 106 -35.73 -2.53 -17.30
N ASP A 107 -36.39 -1.94 -18.30
CA ASP A 107 -35.77 -1.57 -19.58
C ASP A 107 -34.67 -0.51 -19.40
N THR A 108 -34.95 0.49 -18.57
CA THR A 108 -33.98 1.56 -18.27
C THR A 108 -32.74 0.99 -17.57
N LEU A 109 -32.94 0.10 -16.58
CA LEU A 109 -31.84 -0.54 -15.86
C LEU A 109 -30.98 -1.41 -16.79
N GLU A 110 -31.59 -2.17 -17.70
CA GLU A 110 -30.87 -3.00 -18.66
C GLU A 110 -29.99 -2.16 -19.61
N GLN A 111 -30.50 -1.01 -20.06
CA GLN A 111 -29.73 -0.09 -20.90
C GLN A 111 -28.57 0.55 -20.13
N LEU A 112 -28.83 1.03 -18.91
CA LEU A 112 -27.81 1.62 -18.04
C LEU A 112 -26.76 0.58 -17.61
N TRP A 113 -27.14 -0.68 -17.47
CA TRP A 113 -26.23 -1.75 -17.09
C TRP A 113 -25.08 -1.89 -18.09
N ARG A 114 -25.37 -1.90 -19.39
CA ARG A 114 -24.34 -1.96 -20.44
C ARG A 114 -23.39 -0.78 -20.39
N THR A 115 -23.91 0.42 -20.13
CA THR A 115 -23.06 1.61 -19.99
C THR A 115 -22.19 1.54 -18.74
N THR A 116 -22.71 0.96 -17.66
CA THR A 116 -21.97 0.76 -16.40
C THR A 116 -20.87 -0.29 -16.58
N GLU A 117 -21.17 -1.42 -17.24
CA GLU A 117 -20.19 -2.46 -17.59
C GLU A 117 -19.06 -1.88 -18.44
N ALA A 118 -19.38 -1.10 -19.47
CA ALA A 118 -18.39 -0.46 -20.33
C ALA A 118 -17.51 0.54 -19.55
N ALA A 119 -18.10 1.33 -18.65
CA ALA A 119 -17.37 2.27 -17.82
C ALA A 119 -16.42 1.56 -16.84
N VAL A 120 -16.86 0.49 -16.20
CA VAL A 120 -16.03 -0.33 -15.29
C VAL A 120 -14.89 -1.01 -16.06
N ALA A 121 -15.17 -1.56 -17.24
CA ALA A 121 -14.14 -2.15 -18.10
C ALA A 121 -13.11 -1.09 -18.57
N ALA A 122 -13.56 0.11 -18.91
CA ALA A 122 -12.68 1.21 -19.29
C ALA A 122 -11.77 1.66 -18.13
N LEU A 123 -12.32 1.69 -16.90
CA LEU A 123 -11.56 1.97 -15.68
C LEU A 123 -10.50 0.90 -15.43
N ALA A 124 -10.88 -0.39 -15.45
CA ALA A 124 -9.96 -1.51 -15.29
C ALA A 124 -8.82 -1.48 -16.33
N GLY A 125 -9.14 -1.21 -17.61
CA GLY A 125 -8.13 -1.06 -18.65
C GLY A 125 -7.24 0.18 -18.48
N ALA A 126 -7.77 1.28 -17.91
CA ALA A 126 -6.98 2.46 -17.59
C ALA A 126 -5.97 2.19 -16.47
N GLU A 127 -6.32 1.34 -15.52
CA GLU A 127 -5.43 0.89 -14.44
C GLU A 127 -4.35 -0.04 -14.92
N GLU A 128 -4.68 -1.03 -15.75
CA GLU A 128 -3.67 -1.91 -16.34
C GLU A 128 -2.61 -1.08 -17.09
N ARG A 129 -3.05 -0.08 -17.87
CA ARG A 129 -2.15 0.88 -18.53
C ARG A 129 -1.40 1.78 -17.54
N ALA A 130 -1.96 2.09 -16.38
CA ALA A 130 -1.28 2.84 -15.33
C ALA A 130 -0.21 2.01 -14.63
N GLU A 131 -0.51 0.77 -14.27
CA GLU A 131 0.42 -0.20 -13.69
C GLU A 131 1.58 -0.49 -14.66
N ALA A 132 1.31 -0.65 -15.96
CA ALA A 132 2.33 -0.82 -16.98
C ALA A 132 3.31 0.37 -17.12
N ARG A 133 2.89 1.57 -16.68
CA ARG A 133 3.73 2.78 -16.65
C ARG A 133 4.55 2.91 -15.37
N VAL A 134 4.30 2.08 -14.36
CA VAL A 134 5.03 2.13 -13.09
C VAL A 134 6.49 1.71 -13.34
N PRO A 135 7.48 2.52 -12.95
CA PRO A 135 8.87 2.14 -13.09
C PRO A 135 9.17 0.86 -12.33
N ARG A 136 9.86 -0.09 -12.97
CA ARG A 136 10.28 -1.36 -12.36
C ARG A 136 10.96 -1.20 -10.99
N PRO A 137 11.85 -0.20 -10.76
CA PRO A 137 12.43 0.00 -9.43
C PRO A 137 11.41 0.27 -8.33
N LEU A 138 10.27 0.90 -8.65
CA LEU A 138 9.19 1.13 -7.70
C LEU A 138 8.46 -0.16 -7.33
N LEU A 139 8.25 -1.04 -8.31
CA LEU A 139 7.64 -2.36 -8.07
C LEU A 139 8.56 -3.23 -7.19
N GLU A 140 9.85 -3.23 -7.47
CA GLU A 140 10.86 -3.93 -6.67
C GLU A 140 10.92 -3.36 -5.23
N TRP A 141 10.81 -2.04 -5.08
CA TRP A 141 10.72 -1.40 -3.77
C TRP A 141 9.45 -1.79 -3.00
N LYS A 142 8.27 -1.76 -3.66
CA LYS A 142 6.99 -2.21 -3.08
C LYS A 142 7.10 -3.66 -2.59
N GLN A 143 7.71 -4.54 -3.39
CA GLN A 143 7.88 -5.94 -3.01
C GLN A 143 8.77 -6.11 -1.76
N ARG A 144 9.89 -5.38 -1.68
CA ARG A 144 10.77 -5.38 -0.49
C ARG A 144 10.05 -4.91 0.77
N VAL A 145 9.24 -3.86 0.64
CA VAL A 145 8.40 -3.35 1.75
C VAL A 145 7.42 -4.43 2.23
N LEU A 146 6.76 -5.14 1.31
CA LEU A 146 5.86 -6.25 1.64
C LEU A 146 6.58 -7.44 2.29
N GLU A 147 7.80 -7.75 1.86
CA GLU A 147 8.63 -8.78 2.49
C GLU A 147 9.01 -8.39 3.93
N VAL A 148 9.34 -7.12 4.14
CA VAL A 148 9.64 -6.59 5.47
C VAL A 148 8.40 -6.52 6.35
N PHE A 149 7.22 -6.21 5.81
CA PHE A 149 5.94 -6.38 6.51
C PHE A 149 5.77 -7.81 7.01
N LYS A 150 5.78 -8.79 6.10
CA LYS A 150 5.62 -10.21 6.46
C LYS A 150 6.63 -10.66 7.51
N ALA A 151 7.89 -10.25 7.34
CA ALA A 151 8.95 -10.60 8.26
C ALA A 151 8.90 -9.82 9.58
N SER A 152 8.12 -8.74 9.67
CA SER A 152 7.89 -8.03 10.92
C SER A 152 6.87 -8.77 11.77
N PHE A 153 5.86 -9.43 11.20
CA PHE A 153 4.90 -10.24 11.95
C PHE A 153 5.43 -11.67 12.08
N ASP A 154 6.09 -12.01 13.19
CA ASP A 154 6.76 -13.30 13.34
C ASP A 154 5.80 -14.45 13.69
N ASN A 155 4.62 -14.16 14.27
CA ASN A 155 3.60 -15.16 14.56
C ASN A 155 2.71 -15.44 13.34
N PRO A 156 2.42 -16.71 13.02
CA PRO A 156 1.53 -17.08 11.91
C PRO A 156 0.10 -16.58 12.11
N GLU A 157 -0.38 -16.54 13.36
CA GLU A 157 -1.74 -16.10 13.70
C GLU A 157 -1.91 -14.61 13.36
N ASP A 158 -0.96 -13.76 13.76
CA ASP A 158 -0.94 -12.33 13.44
C ASP A 158 -0.89 -12.05 11.92
N ARG A 159 -0.38 -12.98 11.11
CA ARG A 159 -0.32 -12.84 9.64
C ARG A 159 -1.63 -13.18 8.93
N SER A 160 -2.42 -14.07 9.51
CA SER A 160 -3.60 -14.63 8.84
C SER A 160 -4.74 -13.62 8.68
N GLU A 161 -4.79 -12.61 9.55
CA GLU A 161 -5.83 -11.59 9.59
C GLU A 161 -5.44 -10.26 8.93
N ILE A 162 -4.22 -10.18 8.36
CA ILE A 162 -3.68 -8.94 7.81
C ILE A 162 -3.43 -9.09 6.30
N ASN A 163 -4.21 -8.35 5.52
CA ASN A 163 -3.91 -8.14 4.11
C ASN A 163 -2.86 -7.02 3.97
N PHE A 164 -1.58 -7.40 3.98
CA PHE A 164 -0.44 -6.50 3.90
C PHE A 164 -0.44 -5.60 2.64
N GLU A 165 -0.95 -6.11 1.52
CA GLU A 165 -1.05 -5.35 0.28
C GLU A 165 -2.10 -4.26 0.41
N GLN A 166 -3.26 -4.60 0.95
CA GLN A 166 -4.33 -3.63 1.22
C GLN A 166 -3.90 -2.57 2.25
N CYS A 167 -3.19 -2.95 3.31
CA CYS A 167 -2.64 -1.99 4.27
C CYS A 167 -1.67 -1.01 3.60
N LEU A 168 -0.77 -1.52 2.74
CA LEU A 168 0.17 -0.66 2.02
C LEU A 168 -0.55 0.27 1.04
N GLU A 169 -1.57 -0.24 0.33
CA GLU A 169 -2.40 0.55 -0.57
C GLU A 169 -3.15 1.66 0.17
N LEU A 170 -3.70 1.37 1.36
CA LEU A 170 -4.33 2.39 2.23
C LEU A 170 -3.32 3.47 2.64
N MET A 171 -2.12 3.08 3.07
CA MET A 171 -1.07 4.04 3.46
C MET A 171 -0.59 4.91 2.29
N VAL A 172 -0.59 4.36 1.07
CA VAL A 172 -0.24 5.11 -0.15
C VAL A 172 -1.36 6.04 -0.59
N ALA A 173 -2.62 5.62 -0.43
CA ALA A 173 -3.79 6.36 -0.88
C ALA A 173 -4.17 7.51 0.07
N ASP A 174 -3.99 7.33 1.38
CA ASP A 174 -4.43 8.29 2.40
C ASP A 174 -3.35 9.33 2.72
N GLN A 175 -3.64 10.60 2.43
CA GLN A 175 -2.73 11.71 2.73
C GLN A 175 -2.44 11.88 4.22
N ARG A 176 -3.35 11.45 5.11
CA ARG A 176 -3.14 11.51 6.56
C ARG A 176 -2.06 10.53 7.01
N LEU A 177 -1.91 9.42 6.28
CA LEU A 177 -0.90 8.40 6.53
C LEU A 177 0.44 8.71 5.84
N LEU A 178 0.60 9.86 5.18
CA LEU A 178 1.82 10.19 4.44
C LEU A 178 3.08 10.23 5.34
N GLN A 179 2.93 10.70 6.59
CA GLN A 179 4.00 10.64 7.60
C GLN A 179 4.34 9.21 7.99
N ASN A 180 3.31 8.35 8.12
CA ASN A 180 3.47 6.95 8.44
C ASN A 180 4.14 6.19 7.28
N LEU A 181 3.80 6.53 6.04
CA LEU A 181 4.42 6.00 4.84
C LEU A 181 5.89 6.42 4.73
N ALA A 182 6.21 7.68 5.01
CA ALA A 182 7.58 8.17 5.07
C ALA A 182 8.42 7.41 6.11
N ARG A 183 7.87 7.25 7.32
CA ARG A 183 8.52 6.52 8.41
C ARG A 183 8.70 5.04 8.06
N LEU A 184 7.71 4.46 7.40
CA LEU A 184 7.78 3.07 6.95
C LEU A 184 8.96 2.84 6.01
N GLU A 185 9.16 3.72 5.02
CA GLU A 185 10.29 3.59 4.08
C GLU A 185 11.63 3.62 4.80
N ASP A 186 11.78 4.51 5.79
CA ASP A 186 13.01 4.60 6.59
C ASP A 186 13.22 3.34 7.44
N LEU A 187 12.15 2.80 8.04
CA LEU A 187 12.20 1.57 8.84
C LEU A 187 12.53 0.34 7.98
N VAL A 188 12.02 0.26 6.75
CA VAL A 188 12.34 -0.84 5.82
C VAL A 188 13.84 -0.84 5.49
N LEU A 189 14.41 0.32 5.21
CA LEU A 189 15.85 0.46 4.98
C LEU A 189 16.69 0.11 6.22
N GLU A 190 16.22 0.51 7.41
CA GLU A 190 16.85 0.18 8.69
C GLU A 190 16.86 -1.33 8.94
N VAL A 191 15.74 -2.03 8.67
CA VAL A 191 15.63 -3.49 8.80
C VAL A 191 16.62 -4.20 7.89
N GLU A 192 16.70 -3.79 6.63
CA GLU A 192 17.63 -4.36 5.66
C GLU A 192 19.09 -4.06 6.01
N GLY A 193 19.38 -2.83 6.46
CA GLY A 193 20.70 -2.42 6.94
C GLY A 193 21.17 -3.26 8.12
N CYS A 194 20.31 -3.43 9.13
CA CYS A 194 20.61 -4.27 10.29
C CYS A 194 20.85 -5.73 9.89
N ARG A 195 20.00 -6.30 9.02
CA ARG A 195 20.18 -7.68 8.52
C ARG A 195 21.49 -7.87 7.79
N ASN A 196 21.84 -6.96 6.89
CA ASN A 196 23.08 -7.02 6.12
C ASN A 196 24.31 -6.90 7.03
N GLU A 197 24.29 -5.98 8.00
CA GLU A 197 25.35 -5.84 8.97
C GLU A 197 25.48 -7.11 9.84
N MET A 198 24.38 -7.65 10.36
CA MET A 198 24.35 -8.89 11.13
C MET A 198 24.94 -10.07 10.33
N LEU A 199 24.54 -10.25 9.07
CA LEU A 199 25.07 -11.29 8.20
C LEU A 199 26.56 -11.14 7.96
N SER A 200 27.04 -9.92 7.68
CA SER A 200 28.46 -9.65 7.46
C SER A 200 29.27 -9.90 8.74
N ARG A 201 28.80 -9.38 9.87
CA ARG A 201 29.49 -9.49 11.16
C ARG A 201 29.48 -10.92 11.69
N GLY A 202 28.38 -11.64 11.53
CA GLY A 202 28.30 -13.06 11.87
C GLY A 202 29.35 -13.87 11.07
N LYS A 203 29.42 -13.68 9.75
CA LYS A 203 30.43 -14.33 8.90
C LYS A 203 31.87 -13.96 9.27
N GLU A 204 32.11 -12.72 9.66
CA GLU A 204 33.43 -12.29 10.13
C GLU A 204 33.79 -12.87 11.49
N ALA A 205 32.84 -12.93 12.43
CA ALA A 205 33.06 -13.40 13.79
C ALA A 205 33.50 -14.86 13.83
N VAL A 206 32.93 -15.73 12.97
CA VAL A 206 33.31 -17.15 12.91
C VAL A 206 34.80 -17.38 12.58
N LYS A 207 35.49 -16.39 12.02
CA LYS A 207 36.93 -16.47 11.72
C LYS A 207 37.83 -16.30 12.94
N TYR A 208 37.26 -15.88 14.07
CA TYR A 208 37.98 -15.62 15.31
C TYR A 208 37.62 -16.68 16.34
N ASP A 209 38.55 -16.92 17.27
CA ASP A 209 38.27 -17.76 18.42
C ASP A 209 37.21 -17.10 19.33
N LYS A 210 36.32 -17.91 19.92
CA LYS A 210 35.17 -17.42 20.70
C LYS A 210 35.57 -16.66 21.96
N GLU A 211 36.75 -16.92 22.51
CA GLU A 211 37.23 -16.23 23.71
C GLU A 211 37.95 -14.91 23.38
N SER A 212 38.29 -14.69 22.11
CA SER A 212 39.00 -13.49 21.65
C SER A 212 38.17 -12.21 21.83
N ASP A 213 38.86 -11.10 22.10
CA ASP A 213 38.25 -9.78 22.20
C ASP A 213 37.61 -9.34 20.87
N ASP A 214 38.19 -9.74 19.74
CA ASP A 214 37.64 -9.44 18.40
C ASP A 214 36.32 -10.15 18.14
N TYR A 215 36.20 -11.43 18.54
CA TYR A 215 34.93 -12.15 18.51
C TYR A 215 33.88 -11.47 19.40
N ARG A 216 34.26 -11.15 20.65
CA ARG A 216 33.36 -10.48 21.61
C ARG A 216 32.86 -9.14 21.07
N ARG A 217 33.74 -8.28 20.55
CA ARG A 217 33.35 -6.98 19.95
C ARG A 217 32.38 -7.13 18.79
N LYS A 218 32.64 -8.09 17.88
CA LYS A 218 31.76 -8.34 16.73
C LYS A 218 30.40 -8.87 17.16
N MET A 219 30.35 -9.76 18.15
CA MET A 219 29.10 -10.27 18.70
C MET A 219 28.32 -9.23 19.50
N THR A 220 28.99 -8.35 20.25
CA THR A 220 28.32 -7.19 20.88
C THR A 220 27.64 -6.32 19.84
N ARG A 221 28.33 -6.01 18.75
CA ARG A 221 27.74 -5.22 17.65
C ARG A 221 26.57 -5.95 16.98
N TYR A 222 26.68 -7.27 16.80
CA TYR A 222 25.60 -8.11 16.30
C TYR A 222 24.35 -8.00 17.18
N MET A 223 24.50 -8.14 18.51
CA MET A 223 23.39 -8.02 19.46
C MET A 223 22.76 -6.62 19.44
N MET A 224 23.56 -5.56 19.29
CA MET A 224 23.01 -4.20 19.12
C MET A 224 22.16 -4.07 17.86
N MET A 225 22.56 -4.73 16.75
CA MET A 225 21.75 -4.71 15.52
C MET A 225 20.48 -5.54 15.67
N GLU A 226 20.53 -6.64 16.43
CA GLU A 226 19.36 -7.45 16.74
C GLU A 226 18.32 -6.65 17.54
N GLU A 227 18.76 -5.85 18.52
CA GLU A 227 17.87 -4.96 19.27
C GLU A 227 17.25 -3.87 18.38
N ARG A 228 18.06 -3.22 17.53
CA ARG A 228 17.56 -2.23 16.56
C ARG A 228 16.55 -2.84 15.59
N LEU A 229 16.85 -4.03 15.08
CA LEU A 229 15.97 -4.79 14.19
C LEU A 229 14.63 -5.10 14.88
N TYR A 230 14.66 -5.53 16.14
CA TYR A 230 13.46 -5.81 16.91
C TYR A 230 12.59 -4.55 17.09
N ARG A 231 13.20 -3.42 17.46
CA ARG A 231 12.50 -2.13 17.59
C ARG A 231 11.89 -1.68 16.25
N ALA A 232 12.66 -1.76 15.16
CA ALA A 232 12.18 -1.38 13.84
C ALA A 232 11.01 -2.25 13.37
N LYS A 233 11.06 -3.57 13.59
CA LYS A 233 9.94 -4.47 13.31
C LYS A 233 8.69 -4.11 14.13
N ASN A 234 8.84 -3.78 15.42
CA ASN A 234 7.71 -3.39 16.25
C ASN A 234 7.07 -2.08 15.79
N ASP A 235 7.88 -1.08 15.43
CA ASP A 235 7.37 0.16 14.85
C ASP A 235 6.59 -0.11 13.55
N ILE A 236 7.10 -0.99 12.68
CA ILE A 236 6.39 -1.40 11.45
C ILE A 236 5.05 -2.07 11.80
N ARG A 237 5.00 -2.94 12.80
CA ARG A 237 3.73 -3.56 13.25
C ARG A 237 2.73 -2.50 13.68
N THR A 238 3.15 -1.52 14.49
CA THR A 238 2.29 -0.41 14.92
C THR A 238 1.75 0.38 13.74
N LEU A 239 2.60 0.73 12.76
CA LEU A 239 2.16 1.45 11.56
C LEU A 239 1.10 0.68 10.76
N VAL A 240 1.28 -0.63 10.62
CA VAL A 240 0.33 -1.51 9.91
C VAL A 240 -1.01 -1.60 10.65
N ILE A 241 -0.99 -1.74 11.99
CA ILE A 241 -2.21 -1.76 12.82
C ILE A 241 -2.94 -0.42 12.73
N THR A 242 -2.23 0.70 12.87
CA THR A 242 -2.84 2.04 12.74
C THR A 242 -3.47 2.26 11.36
N ALA A 243 -2.82 1.78 10.29
CA ALA A 243 -3.39 1.86 8.95
C ALA A 243 -4.66 1.00 8.78
N LYS A 244 -4.73 -0.15 9.47
CA LYS A 244 -5.90 -1.05 9.47
C LYS A 244 -7.08 -0.48 10.27
N GLU A 245 -6.83 0.20 11.39
CA GLU A 245 -7.88 0.73 12.29
C GLU A 245 -8.46 2.08 11.83
N LEU A 246 -7.72 2.83 11.00
CA LEU A 246 -8.14 4.16 10.53
C LEU A 246 -9.51 4.17 9.83
N PRO A 247 -9.82 3.25 8.90
CA PRO A 247 -11.12 3.22 8.22
C PRO A 247 -12.30 2.95 9.17
N GLU A 248 -12.12 2.07 10.16
CA GLU A 248 -13.14 1.77 11.18
C GLU A 248 -13.41 2.98 12.07
N THR A 249 -12.34 3.68 12.44
CA THR A 249 -12.41 4.91 13.24
C THR A 249 -13.18 6.00 12.50
N ASP A 250 -12.89 6.21 11.21
CA ASP A 250 -13.60 7.19 10.38
C ASP A 250 -15.09 6.83 10.19
N ALA A 251 -15.39 5.55 9.99
CA ALA A 251 -16.78 5.08 9.88
C ALA A 251 -17.56 5.37 11.16
N ALA A 252 -16.96 5.13 12.33
CA ALA A 252 -17.56 5.43 13.62
C ALA A 252 -17.77 6.95 13.82
N PHE A 253 -16.79 7.78 13.45
CA PHE A 253 -16.94 9.25 13.52
C PHE A 253 -18.04 9.76 12.59
N LYS A 254 -18.15 9.20 11.38
CA LYS A 254 -19.21 9.57 10.43
C LYS A 254 -20.58 9.21 10.96
N GLN A 255 -20.76 7.98 11.47
CA GLN A 255 -22.02 7.55 12.10
C GLN A 255 -22.42 8.44 13.28
N LEU A 256 -21.44 8.83 14.10
CA LEU A 256 -21.67 9.73 15.24
C LEU A 256 -22.04 11.15 14.78
N GLY A 257 -21.41 11.64 13.72
CA GLY A 257 -21.77 12.90 13.06
C GLY A 257 -23.18 12.88 12.47
N ASP A 258 -23.55 11.80 11.80
CA ASP A 258 -24.90 11.59 11.24
C ASP A 258 -25.96 11.50 12.35
N ALA A 259 -25.65 10.83 13.46
CA ALA A 259 -26.52 10.75 14.64
C ALA A 259 -26.71 12.13 15.30
N ILE A 260 -25.64 12.90 15.48
CA ILE A 260 -25.73 14.28 16.02
C ILE A 260 -26.51 15.18 15.06
N ALA A 261 -26.29 15.05 13.75
CA ALA A 261 -27.03 15.81 12.75
C ALA A 261 -28.53 15.46 12.75
N GLY A 262 -28.90 14.20 12.98
CA GLY A 262 -30.28 13.75 13.14
C GLY A 262 -30.93 14.19 14.45
N LEU A 263 -30.13 14.53 15.47
CA LEU A 263 -30.60 15.10 16.75
C LEU A 263 -30.77 16.62 16.71
N ASN A 264 -30.35 17.30 15.64
CA ASN A 264 -30.53 18.74 15.51
C ASN A 264 -31.99 19.07 15.15
N PRO A 265 -32.78 19.68 16.06
CA PRO A 265 -34.19 19.99 15.81
C PRO A 265 -34.37 21.23 14.90
N PHE A 266 -33.29 21.86 14.45
CA PHE A 266 -33.29 23.03 13.58
C PHE A 266 -32.80 22.72 12.16
N ARG A 267 -32.83 21.44 11.76
CA ARG A 267 -32.88 21.01 10.36
C ARG A 267 -34.28 20.50 10.02
#